data_AF-A0A3S0T7P6-F1
#
_entry.id   AF-A0A3S0T7P6-F1
#
_cell.length_a   1.000
_cell.length_b   1.000
_cell.length_c   1.000
_cell.angle_alpha   90.00
_cell.angle_beta   90.00
_cell.angle_gamma   90.00
#
_symmetry.space_group_name_H-M   'P 1'
#
loop_
_entity.id
_entity.type
_entity.pdbx_description
1 polymer ?
#
loop_
_entity_poly.entity_id
_entity_poly.type
_entity_poly.pdbx_seq_one_letter_code
_entity_poly.pdbx_strand_id
1 'polypeptide(L)' 'MLARFTADPRHFASTPSLRTLHAELLLLCARIGYSPHTSV' A
#
# COMPACT_ATOMS: atom_id res chain seq x y z
N MET A 1 -10.82 0.81 -11.41
CA MET A 1 -10.58 1.80 -10.33
C MET A 1 -9.24 1.49 -9.68
N LEU A 2 -8.13 1.64 -10.42
CA LEU A 2 -6.78 1.39 -9.91
C LEU A 2 -6.42 2.51 -8.94
N ALA A 3 -6.06 2.13 -7.71
CA ALA A 3 -5.55 3.05 -6.70
C ALA A 3 -4.46 3.92 -7.33
N ARG A 4 -4.73 5.21 -7.38
CA ARG A 4 -3.82 6.21 -7.91
C ARG A 4 -2.65 6.34 -6.96
N PHE A 5 -1.66 5.46 -7.07
CA PHE A 5 -0.28 5.73 -6.63
C PHE A 5 0.37 6.72 -7.61
N THR A 6 -0.35 7.78 -7.98
CA THR A 6 0.21 8.86 -8.76
C THR A 6 1.07 9.64 -7.79
N ALA A 7 2.36 9.30 -7.77
CA ALA A 7 3.40 10.12 -7.18
C ALA A 7 3.34 11.49 -7.85
N ASP A 8 2.63 12.43 -7.21
CA ASP A 8 2.61 13.83 -7.63
C ASP A 8 4.02 14.38 -7.35
N PRO A 9 4.78 14.80 -8.38
CA PRO A 9 6.13 15.32 -8.19
C PRO A 9 6.15 16.65 -7.43
N ARG A 10 4.99 17.29 -7.19
CA ARG A 10 4.88 18.44 -6.28
C ARG A 10 4.65 18.04 -4.82
N HIS A 11 4.27 16.78 -4.58
CA HIS A 11 4.37 16.11 -3.29
C HIS A 11 5.67 15.31 -3.24
N PHE A 12 6.80 16.02 -3.18
CA PHE A 12 8.07 15.50 -2.64
C PHE A 12 7.95 15.12 -1.14
N ALA A 13 6.74 14.87 -0.64
CA ALA A 13 6.44 14.53 0.73
C ALA A 13 6.50 13.00 0.86
N SER A 14 7.69 12.53 1.24
CA SER A 14 7.97 11.18 1.73
C SER A 14 7.42 10.03 0.87
N THR A 15 8.29 9.38 0.10
CA THR A 15 8.06 7.98 -0.28
C THR A 15 7.57 7.23 0.97
N PRO A 16 6.38 6.60 0.95
CA PRO A 16 5.85 5.94 2.13
C PRO A 16 6.85 4.90 2.60
N SER A 17 7.12 4.88 3.91
CA SER A 17 8.00 3.87 4.48
C SER A 17 7.50 2.47 4.13
N LEU A 18 8.39 1.48 4.04
CA LEU A 18 7.99 0.08 3.81
C LEU A 18 6.93 -0.40 4.80
N ARG A 19 6.99 0.09 6.04
CA ARG A 19 5.98 -0.19 7.07
C ARG A 19 4.60 0.37 6.71
N THR A 20 4.55 1.60 6.20
CA THR A 20 3.30 2.23 5.75
C THR A 20 2.72 1.45 4.57
N LEU A 21 3.55 1.11 3.58
CA LEU A 21 3.13 0.31 2.43
C LEU A 21 2.61 -1.07 2.86
N HIS A 22 3.30 -1.74 3.79
CA HIS A 22 2.87 -3.03 4.31
C HIS A 22 1.50 -2.95 5.01
N ALA A 23 1.26 -1.92 5.82
CA ALA A 23 -0.04 -1.70 6.46
C ALA A 23 -1.16 -1.47 5.44
N GLU A 24 -0.93 -0.62 4.44
CA GLU A 24 -1.88 -0.37 3.35
C GLU A 24 -2.19 -1.66 2.56
N LEU A 25 -1.17 -2.49 2.30
CA LEU A 25 -1.34 -3.77 1.64
C LEU A 25 -2.21 -4.72 2.47
N LEU A 26 -1.94 -4.87 3.77
CA LEU A 26 -2.75 -5.71 4.66
C LEU A 26 -4.21 -5.26 4.72
N LEU A 27 -4.46 -3.94 4.79
CA LEU A 27 -5.81 -3.38 4.76
C LEU A 27 -6.52 -3.69 3.44
N LEU A 28 -5.82 -3.57 2.32
CA LEU A 28 -6.36 -3.93 1.01
C LEU A 28 -6.72 -5.41 0.93
N CYS A 29 -5.83 -6.28 1.40
CA CYS A 29 -6.07 -7.73 1.46
C CYS A 29 -7.30 -8.07 2.31
N ALA A 30 -7.42 -7.49 3.52
CA ALA A 30 -8.58 -7.68 4.38
C ALA A 30 -9.89 -7.20 3.70
N ARG A 31 -9.84 -6.07 2.99
CA ARG A 31 -11.00 -5.51 2.27
C ARG A 31 -11.53 -6.42 1.17
N ILE A 32 -10.66 -7.18 0.51
CA ILE A 32 -11.05 -8.12 -0.55
C ILE A 32 -11.26 -9.55 -0.03
N GLY A 33 -11.16 -9.77 1.29
CA GLY A 33 -11.25 -11.11 1.88
C GLY A 33 -10.07 -12.02 1.54
N TYR A 34 -8.93 -11.44 1.14
CA TYR A 34 -7.71 -12.17 0.83
C TYR A 34 -6.82 -12.24 2.07
N SER A 35 -6.38 -13.44 2.42
CA SER A 35 -5.38 -13.65 3.47
C SER A 35 -4.00 -13.75 2.81
N PRO A 36 -3.13 -12.73 2.91
CA PRO A 36 -1.81 -12.81 2.31
C PRO A 36 -1.02 -13.90 3.03
N HIS A 37 -0.64 -14.95 2.29
CA HIS A 37 0.32 -15.92 2.78
C HIS A 37 1.65 -15.21 2.98
N THR A 38 2.04 -15.00 4.24
CA THR A 38 3.32 -14.40 4.59
C THR A 38 4.42 -15.37 4.18
N SER A 39 4.99 -15.18 3.00
CA SER A 39 6.25 -15.84 2.62
C SER A 39 7.34 -15.15 3.43
N VAL A 40 7.78 -15.84 4.48
CA VAL A 40 8.90 -15.45 5.36
C VAL A 40 10.19 -15.38 4.57
#